data_AF-A0A920DQC0-F1
#
_entry.id   AF-A0A920DQC0-F1
#
_cell.length_a   1.000
_cell.length_b   1.000
_cell.length_c   1.000
_cell.angle_alpha   90.00
_cell.angle_beta   90.00
_cell.angle_gamma   90.00
#
_symmetry.space_group_name_H-M   'P 1'
#
loop_
_entity.id
_entity.type
_entity.pdbx_description
1 polymer ?
#
loop_
_entity_poly.entity_id
_entity_poly.type
_entity_poly.pdbx_seq_one_letter_code
_entity_poly.pdbx_strand_id
1 'polypeptide(L)'
;MNIEGLGYKINKHLIALGYVGEVADLYKLQRFEEELKALDGFGEKSIDNLFESIESSRNPDLERFINALGMPEVGETTAAALARFFKSFESLRKASFSDLMQMDNIGEVVMKHIVHFFANETIGLDNLLAEINIKDFIVGEIAIWII
;
A
#
# COMPACT_ATOMS: atom_id res chain seq x y z
N MET A 1 -0.71 2.62 -3.60
CA MET A 1 -1.95 3.03 -2.90
C MET A 1 -1.87 4.52 -2.63
N ASN A 2 -2.71 5.32 -3.28
CA ASN A 2 -2.81 6.76 -3.04
C ASN A 2 -4.30 7.09 -2.90
N ILE A 3 -4.73 7.49 -1.71
CA ILE A 3 -6.14 7.79 -1.42
C ILE A 3 -6.25 9.30 -1.24
N GLU A 4 -6.71 9.96 -2.29
CA GLU A 4 -7.05 11.38 -2.27
C GLU A 4 -8.24 11.62 -1.33
N GLY A 5 -8.23 12.77 -0.66
CA GLY A 5 -9.22 13.09 0.36
C GLY A 5 -8.92 12.50 1.74
N LEU A 6 -8.08 11.45 1.87
CA LEU A 6 -7.65 10.88 3.15
C LEU A 6 -6.54 11.72 3.82
N GLY A 7 -6.82 12.98 4.08
CA GLY A 7 -5.91 13.88 4.80
C GLY A 7 -5.90 13.64 6.31
N TYR A 8 -4.95 14.28 7.01
CA TYR A 8 -4.80 14.17 8.47
C TYR A 8 -6.09 14.42 9.25
N LYS A 9 -6.88 15.44 8.85
CA LYS A 9 -8.11 15.81 9.55
C LYS A 9 -9.17 14.69 9.50
N ILE A 10 -9.46 14.15 8.31
CA ILE A 10 -10.47 13.10 8.17
C ILE A 10 -9.99 11.79 8.78
N ASN A 11 -8.72 11.43 8.59
CA ASN A 11 -8.14 10.23 9.18
C ASN A 11 -8.28 10.23 10.71
N LYS A 12 -7.96 11.36 11.36
CA LYS A 12 -8.17 11.52 12.81
C LYS A 12 -9.64 11.36 13.23
N HIS A 13 -10.60 11.82 12.43
CA HIS A 13 -12.03 11.64 12.72
C HIS A 13 -12.43 10.17 12.57
N LEU A 14 -12.01 9.50 11.50
CA LEU A 14 -12.30 8.10 11.25
C LEU A 14 -11.81 7.20 12.40
N ILE A 15 -10.60 7.47 12.89
CA ILE A 15 -10.04 6.77 14.06
C ILE A 15 -10.83 7.12 15.33
N ALA A 16 -11.13 8.40 15.58
CA ALA A 16 -11.86 8.82 16.78
C ALA A 16 -13.28 8.27 16.85
N LEU A 17 -13.94 8.09 15.71
CA LEU A 17 -15.26 7.47 15.58
C LEU A 17 -15.21 5.93 15.66
N GLY A 18 -14.01 5.33 15.67
CA GLY A 18 -13.83 3.88 15.65
C GLY A 18 -14.19 3.24 14.30
N TYR A 19 -14.25 4.02 13.22
CA TYR A 19 -14.57 3.53 11.89
C TYR A 19 -13.36 2.88 11.20
N VAL A 20 -12.14 3.27 11.61
CA VAL A 20 -10.87 2.76 11.10
C VAL A 20 -9.96 2.41 12.28
N GLY A 21 -9.63 1.12 12.43
CA GLY A 21 -8.58 0.62 13.31
C GLY A 21 -7.36 0.11 12.55
N GLU A 22 -7.57 -0.39 11.33
CA GLU A 22 -6.53 -0.86 10.42
C GLU A 22 -6.77 -0.38 8.98
N VAL A 23 -5.78 -0.55 8.10
CA VAL A 23 -5.87 -0.06 6.71
C VAL A 23 -7.03 -0.72 5.95
N ALA A 24 -7.32 -1.99 6.23
CA ALA A 24 -8.40 -2.74 5.58
C ALA A 24 -9.79 -2.13 5.86
N ASP A 25 -9.98 -1.44 6.99
CA ASP A 25 -11.26 -0.81 7.33
C ASP A 25 -11.61 0.35 6.40
N LEU A 26 -10.61 0.98 5.76
CA LEU A 26 -10.84 2.05 4.78
C LEU A 26 -11.76 1.56 3.65
N TYR A 27 -11.56 0.32 3.20
CA TYR A 27 -12.33 -0.32 2.14
C TYR A 27 -13.74 -0.73 2.56
N LYS A 28 -14.10 -0.51 3.82
CA LYS A 28 -15.41 -0.81 4.41
C LYS A 28 -16.16 0.45 4.86
N LEU A 29 -15.60 1.64 4.62
CA LEU A 29 -16.16 2.92 5.10
C LEU A 29 -17.50 3.29 4.48
N GLN A 30 -17.85 2.72 3.32
CA GLN A 30 -19.14 2.98 2.67
C GLN A 30 -20.34 2.69 3.60
N ARG A 31 -20.19 1.75 4.55
CA ARG A 31 -21.24 1.44 5.54
C ARG A 31 -21.58 2.60 6.49
N PHE A 32 -20.73 3.63 6.53
CA PHE A 32 -20.89 4.83 7.35
C PHE A 32 -21.12 6.08 6.48
N GLU A 33 -21.55 5.92 5.24
CA GLU A 33 -21.69 7.03 4.28
C GLU A 33 -22.56 8.16 4.81
N GLU A 34 -23.72 7.84 5.39
CA GLU A 34 -24.66 8.85 5.91
C GLU A 34 -24.01 9.66 7.05
N GLU A 35 -23.35 8.98 7.98
CA GLU A 35 -22.66 9.61 9.11
C GLU A 35 -21.47 10.45 8.66
N LEU A 36 -20.72 9.98 7.66
CA LEU A 36 -19.55 10.68 7.13
C LEU A 36 -19.96 11.95 6.37
N LYS A 37 -21.05 11.90 5.59
CA LYS A 37 -21.61 13.07 4.90
C LYS A 37 -22.21 14.10 5.86
N ALA A 38 -22.63 13.66 7.05
CA ALA A 38 -23.13 14.54 8.11
C ALA A 38 -22.01 15.21 8.96
N LEU A 39 -20.73 14.86 8.74
CA LEU A 39 -19.62 15.44 9.52
C LEU A 39 -19.39 16.92 9.17
N ASP A 40 -19.42 17.76 10.19
CA ASP A 40 -19.15 19.19 10.02
C ASP A 40 -17.72 19.45 9.49
N GLY A 41 -17.64 20.34 8.51
CA GLY A 41 -16.39 20.67 7.82
C GLY A 41 -15.91 19.62 6.81
N PHE A 42 -16.76 18.66 6.41
CA PHE A 42 -16.57 17.80 5.23
C PHE A 42 -17.78 17.94 4.31
N GLY A 43 -17.61 18.54 3.13
CA GLY A 43 -18.70 18.64 2.17
C GLY A 43 -19.01 17.27 1.55
N GLU A 44 -20.27 17.01 1.19
CA GLU A 44 -20.70 15.73 0.58
C GLU A 44 -19.80 15.28 -0.57
N LYS A 45 -19.48 16.20 -1.50
CA LYS A 45 -18.57 15.94 -2.62
C LYS A 45 -17.17 15.49 -2.18
N SER A 46 -16.68 15.99 -1.04
CA SER A 46 -15.39 15.55 -0.50
C SER A 46 -15.44 14.10 0.00
N ILE A 47 -16.57 13.67 0.53
CA ILE A 47 -16.78 12.29 0.98
C ILE A 47 -16.97 11.37 -0.24
N ASP A 48 -17.71 11.80 -1.25
CA ASP A 48 -17.84 11.05 -2.51
C ASP A 48 -16.48 10.81 -3.17
N ASN A 49 -15.66 11.87 -3.29
CA ASN A 49 -14.31 11.77 -3.83
C ASN A 49 -13.41 10.83 -2.99
N LEU A 50 -13.58 10.83 -1.66
CA LEU A 50 -12.83 9.92 -0.79
C LEU A 50 -13.20 8.46 -1.10
N PHE A 51 -14.50 8.14 -1.22
CA PHE A 51 -14.95 6.79 -1.55
C PHE A 51 -14.48 6.35 -2.94
N GLU A 52 -14.59 7.22 -3.94
CA GLU A 52 -14.05 6.95 -5.29
C GLU A 52 -12.54 6.69 -5.25
N SER A 53 -11.81 7.45 -4.45
CA SER A 53 -10.36 7.27 -4.31
C SER A 53 -10.00 5.97 -3.57
N ILE A 54 -10.76 5.60 -2.54
CA ILE A 54 -10.59 4.31 -1.85
C ILE A 54 -10.81 3.16 -2.83
N GLU A 55 -11.91 3.17 -3.59
CA GLU A 55 -12.24 2.10 -4.53
C GLU A 55 -11.22 2.00 -5.67
N SER A 56 -10.79 3.12 -6.24
CA SER A 56 -9.75 3.11 -7.28
C SER A 56 -8.39 2.62 -6.76
N SER A 57 -8.13 2.72 -5.46
CA SER A 57 -6.89 2.25 -4.84
C SER A 57 -6.79 0.73 -4.64
N ARG A 58 -7.88 -0.03 -4.86
CA ARG A 58 -7.92 -1.50 -4.69
C ARG A 58 -6.99 -2.28 -5.59
N ASN A 59 -6.46 -1.68 -6.66
CA ASN A 59 -5.58 -2.36 -7.61
C ASN A 59 -4.22 -1.66 -7.75
N PRO A 60 -3.43 -1.55 -6.67
CA PRO A 60 -2.16 -0.83 -6.71
C PRO A 60 -1.10 -1.59 -7.50
N ASP A 61 -0.23 -0.85 -8.18
CA ASP A 61 1.02 -1.40 -8.73
C ASP A 61 1.93 -1.87 -7.58
N LEU A 62 2.69 -2.95 -7.78
CA LEU A 62 3.49 -3.60 -6.75
C LEU A 62 4.42 -2.63 -6.01
N GLU A 63 5.16 -1.78 -6.73
CA GLU A 63 6.06 -0.79 -6.14
C GLU A 63 5.31 0.25 -5.29
N ARG A 64 4.10 0.65 -5.71
CA ARG A 64 3.26 1.58 -4.94
C ARG A 64 2.67 0.93 -3.71
N PHE A 65 2.46 -0.39 -3.73
CA PHE A 65 2.02 -1.13 -2.57
C PHE A 65 3.17 -1.29 -1.57
N ILE A 66 4.35 -1.72 -2.03
CA ILE A 66 5.55 -1.89 -1.18
C ILE A 66 5.91 -0.59 -0.45
N ASN A 67 5.90 0.54 -1.17
CA ASN A 67 6.17 1.85 -0.56
C ASN A 67 5.11 2.24 0.49
N ALA A 68 3.84 1.85 0.28
CA ALA A 68 2.75 2.17 1.20
C ALA A 68 2.74 1.31 2.48
N LEU A 69 3.50 0.21 2.53
CA LEU A 69 3.63 -0.63 3.72
C LEU A 69 4.35 0.08 4.88
N GLY A 70 5.08 1.17 4.60
CA GLY A 70 5.78 1.93 5.63
C GLY A 70 6.94 1.18 6.28
N MET A 71 7.56 0.25 5.54
CA MET A 71 8.74 -0.47 6.02
C MET A 71 9.90 0.50 6.28
N PRO A 72 10.62 0.40 7.42
CA PRO A 72 11.73 1.28 7.72
C PRO A 72 12.81 1.25 6.63
N GLU A 73 13.25 2.44 6.17
CA GLU A 73 14.26 2.62 5.10
C GLU A 73 13.83 2.12 3.70
N VAL A 74 12.56 1.74 3.50
CA VAL A 74 12.02 1.36 2.19
C VAL A 74 11.18 2.51 1.63
N GLY A 75 11.83 3.40 0.89
CA GLY A 75 11.17 4.45 0.12
C GLY A 75 10.86 4.02 -1.33
N GLU A 76 10.44 4.98 -2.16
CA GLU A 76 10.03 4.77 -3.56
C GLU A 76 11.09 4.03 -4.40
N THR A 77 12.37 4.43 -4.29
CA THR A 77 13.46 3.80 -5.06
C THR A 77 13.67 2.34 -4.65
N THR A 78 13.69 2.07 -3.35
CA THR A 78 13.84 0.70 -2.81
C THR A 78 12.64 -0.15 -3.17
N ALA A 79 11.43 0.39 -3.05
CA ALA A 79 10.19 -0.29 -3.40
C ALA A 79 10.14 -0.66 -4.90
N ALA A 80 10.57 0.24 -5.79
CA ALA A 80 10.69 -0.05 -7.21
C ALA A 80 11.74 -1.13 -7.51
N ALA A 81 12.88 -1.12 -6.81
CA ALA A 81 13.90 -2.16 -6.95
C ALA A 81 13.37 -3.53 -6.50
N LEU A 82 12.65 -3.59 -5.37
CA LEU A 82 12.02 -4.81 -4.85
C LEU A 82 10.96 -5.33 -5.82
N ALA A 83 10.06 -4.47 -6.31
CA ALA A 83 9.05 -4.84 -7.28
C ALA A 83 9.68 -5.42 -8.56
N ARG A 84 10.72 -4.76 -9.07
CA ARG A 84 11.47 -5.23 -10.24
C ARG A 84 12.16 -6.57 -10.02
N PHE A 85 12.69 -6.84 -8.84
CA PHE A 85 13.41 -8.08 -8.57
C PHE A 85 12.43 -9.24 -8.32
N PHE A 86 11.46 -9.06 -7.43
CA PHE A 86 10.56 -10.14 -6.98
C PHE A 86 9.35 -10.39 -7.87
N LYS A 87 8.95 -9.42 -8.69
CA LYS A 87 7.82 -9.46 -9.65
C LYS A 87 6.43 -9.56 -9.04
N SER A 88 6.24 -10.28 -7.94
CA SER A 88 4.96 -10.40 -7.25
C SER A 88 5.12 -10.13 -5.75
N PHE A 89 4.03 -9.73 -5.11
CA PHE A 89 4.02 -9.49 -3.67
C PHE A 89 4.28 -10.78 -2.88
N GLU A 90 3.71 -11.91 -3.29
CA GLU A 90 3.94 -13.22 -2.67
C GLU A 90 5.41 -13.65 -2.70
N SER A 91 6.11 -13.36 -3.80
CA SER A 91 7.55 -13.64 -3.94
C SER A 91 8.36 -12.80 -2.95
N LEU A 92 8.05 -11.51 -2.83
CA LEU A 92 8.69 -10.62 -1.85
C LEU A 92 8.38 -11.04 -0.40
N ARG A 93 7.13 -11.35 -0.09
CA ARG A 93 6.68 -11.73 1.26
C ARG A 93 7.40 -12.97 1.79
N LYS A 94 7.80 -13.89 0.89
CA LYS A 94 8.53 -15.13 1.22
C LYS A 94 10.04 -15.00 1.09
N ALA A 95 10.55 -13.84 0.69
CA ALA A 95 11.97 -13.64 0.44
C ALA A 95 12.79 -13.86 1.73
N SER A 96 13.81 -14.70 1.61
CA SER A 96 14.81 -14.85 2.67
C SER A 96 15.82 -13.71 2.62
N PHE A 97 16.59 -13.56 3.70
CA PHE A 97 17.72 -12.64 3.72
C PHE A 97 18.72 -12.94 2.58
N SER A 98 18.97 -14.22 2.27
CA SER A 98 19.83 -14.62 1.15
C SER A 98 19.27 -14.26 -0.21
N ASP A 99 17.95 -14.20 -0.39
CA ASP A 99 17.35 -13.74 -1.65
C ASP A 99 17.56 -12.24 -1.84
N LEU A 100 17.41 -11.46 -0.78
CA LEU A 100 17.66 -10.02 -0.79
C LEU A 100 19.14 -9.69 -1.04
N MET A 101 20.07 -10.51 -0.55
CA MET A 101 21.51 -10.35 -0.80
C MET A 101 21.92 -10.41 -2.28
N GLN A 102 21.06 -10.95 -3.15
CA GLN A 102 21.29 -10.97 -4.60
C GLN A 102 21.03 -9.61 -5.26
N MET A 103 20.51 -8.62 -4.52
CA MET A 103 20.23 -7.28 -5.01
C MET A 103 21.40 -6.32 -4.73
N ASP A 104 21.93 -5.70 -5.78
CA ASP A 104 23.13 -4.85 -5.69
C ASP A 104 22.91 -3.49 -4.99
N ASN A 105 21.66 -3.00 -4.91
CA ASN A 105 21.34 -1.62 -4.52
C ASN A 105 20.62 -1.49 -3.17
N ILE A 106 20.56 -2.55 -2.37
CA ILE A 106 19.93 -2.53 -1.05
C ILE A 106 20.98 -2.86 -0.01
N GLY A 107 21.10 -2.04 1.04
CA GLY A 107 22.05 -2.28 2.13
C GLY A 107 21.55 -3.34 3.11
N GLU A 108 22.47 -4.00 3.81
CA GLU A 108 22.19 -5.09 4.77
C GLU A 108 21.15 -4.70 5.84
N VAL A 109 21.19 -3.45 6.32
CA VAL A 109 20.25 -2.92 7.32
C VAL A 109 18.81 -2.94 6.78
N VAL A 110 18.62 -2.49 5.53
CA VAL A 110 17.31 -2.47 4.88
C VAL A 110 16.80 -3.89 4.65
N MET A 111 17.67 -4.81 4.24
CA MET A 111 17.30 -6.22 4.09
C MET A 111 16.80 -6.83 5.41
N LYS A 112 17.47 -6.52 6.53
CA LYS A 112 17.03 -6.96 7.87
C LYS A 112 15.67 -6.37 8.23
N HIS A 113 15.42 -5.09 7.93
CA HIS A 113 14.11 -4.47 8.17
C HIS A 113 13.00 -5.15 7.36
N ILE A 114 13.24 -5.49 6.09
CA ILE A 114 12.27 -6.17 5.23
C ILE A 114 11.92 -7.56 5.80
N VAL A 115 12.93 -8.38 6.11
CA VAL A 115 12.71 -9.72 6.68
C VAL A 115 12.00 -9.62 8.03
N HIS A 116 12.41 -8.68 8.88
CA HIS A 116 11.80 -8.47 10.19
C HIS A 116 10.34 -8.02 10.08
N PHE A 117 10.01 -7.16 9.11
CA PHE A 117 8.65 -6.68 8.88
C PHE A 117 7.70 -7.83 8.57
N PHE A 118 8.06 -8.71 7.62
CA PHE A 118 7.22 -9.86 7.26
C PHE A 118 7.21 -10.97 8.33
N ALA A 119 8.24 -11.06 9.18
CA ALA A 119 8.24 -11.99 10.30
C ALA A 119 7.34 -11.54 11.47
N ASN A 120 7.06 -10.25 11.60
CA ASN A 120 6.34 -9.65 12.73
C ASN A 120 5.09 -8.88 12.27
N GLU A 121 4.42 -9.29 11.18
CA GLU A 121 3.32 -8.55 10.57
C GLU A 121 2.31 -7.98 11.60
N THR A 122 2.38 -6.65 11.83
CA THR A 122 1.57 -5.97 12.85
C THR A 122 0.42 -5.13 12.27
N ILE A 123 0.38 -4.92 10.95
CA ILE A 123 -0.49 -3.91 10.32
C ILE A 123 -1.82 -4.46 9.76
N GLY A 124 -2.22 -5.68 10.15
CA GLY A 124 -3.42 -6.32 9.59
C GLY A 124 -3.26 -6.64 8.10
N LEU A 125 -2.06 -7.04 7.68
CA LEU A 125 -1.70 -7.21 6.28
C LEU A 125 -2.60 -8.21 5.56
N ASP A 126 -2.93 -9.33 6.19
CA ASP A 126 -3.84 -10.33 5.60
C ASP A 126 -5.26 -9.78 5.36
N ASN A 127 -5.77 -8.94 6.28
CA ASN A 127 -7.07 -8.29 6.10
C ASN A 127 -7.02 -7.29 4.95
N LEU A 128 -5.91 -6.56 4.81
CA LEU A 128 -5.71 -5.65 3.68
C LEU A 128 -5.64 -6.39 2.35
N LEU A 129 -4.91 -7.50 2.29
CA LEU A 129 -4.78 -8.34 1.10
C LEU A 129 -6.11 -8.98 0.67
N ALA A 130 -7.08 -9.12 1.59
CA ALA A 130 -8.42 -9.56 1.25
C ALA A 130 -9.25 -8.48 0.51
N GLU A 131 -8.89 -7.21 0.65
CA GLU A 131 -9.63 -6.06 0.10
C GLU A 131 -9.04 -5.52 -1.21
N ILE A 132 -7.79 -5.88 -1.52
CA ILE A 132 -7.04 -5.35 -2.66
C ILE A 132 -6.48 -6.48 -3.55
N ASN A 133 -6.21 -6.13 -4.80
CA ASN A 133 -5.56 -7.00 -5.77
C ASN A 133 -4.29 -6.32 -6.29
N ILE A 134 -3.14 -6.73 -5.78
CA ILE A 134 -1.85 -6.13 -6.14
C ILE A 134 -1.49 -6.57 -7.56
N LYS A 135 -1.18 -5.61 -8.43
CA LYS A 135 -0.72 -5.90 -9.79
C LYS A 135 0.75 -6.30 -9.75
N ASP A 136 1.06 -7.46 -10.31
CA ASP A 136 2.43 -7.90 -10.49
C ASP A 136 3.24 -6.92 -11.36
N PHE A 137 4.53 -6.81 -11.05
CA PHE A 137 5.45 -5.99 -11.81
C PHE A 137 5.77 -6.67 -13.14
N ILE A 138 5.30 -6.06 -14.24
CA ILE A 138 5.61 -6.47 -15.59
C ILE A 138 6.82 -5.68 -16.07
N VAL A 139 7.87 -6.37 -16.53
CA VAL A 139 8.97 -5.72 -17.24
C VAL A 139 8.41 -5.27 -18.58
N GLY A 140 8.25 -3.96 -18.78
CA GLY A 140 7.96 -3.44 -20.11
C GLY A 140 9.06 -3.92 -21.06
N GLU A 141 8.66 -4.57 -22.16
CA GLU A 141 9.57 -4.79 -23.28
C GLU A 141 10.18 -3.44 -23.62
N ILE A 142 11.49 -3.31 -23.46
CA ILE A 142 12.22 -2.25 -24.14
C ILE A 142 11.92 -2.49 -25.61
N ALA A 143 11.11 -1.63 -26.21
CA ALA A 143 10.99 -1.56 -27.66
C ALA A 143 12.40 -1.30 -28.18
N ILE A 144 13.10 -2.38 -28.50
CA ILE A 144 14.33 -2.36 -29.29
C ILE A 144 13.83 -1.84 -30.64
N TRP A 145 13.91 -0.52 -30.83
CA TRP A 145 13.86 0.05 -32.17
C TRP A 145 15.08 -0.51 -32.89
N ILE A 146 14.86 -1.61 -33.59
CA ILE A 146 15.80 -2.19 -34.54
C ILE A 146 16.08 -1.08 -35.55
N ILE A 147 17.32 -0.60 -35.52
CA ILE A 147 17.94 0.25 -36.54
C ILE A 147 18.22 -0.62 -37.77
#